data_AF-A0A4R4QJC5-F1
#
_entry.id   AF-A0A4R4QJC5-F1
#
_cell.length_a   1.000
_cell.length_b   1.000
_cell.length_c   1.000
_cell.angle_alpha   90.00
_cell.angle_beta   90.00
_cell.angle_gamma   90.00
#
_symmetry.space_group_name_H-M   'P 1'
#
loop_
_entity.id
_entity.type
_entity.pdbx_description
1 polymer ?
#
loop_
_entity_poly.entity_id
_entity_poly.type
_entity_poly.pdbx_seq_one_letter_code
_entity_poly.pdbx_strand_id
1 'polypeptide(L)'
;MSRGLTRSNRQNTTAFGRITNHDLLGFDQAARDLILNAIAQGCTGRVSAKGHCILRNNTAETASVPRNMTAPNRASRNAKAQIRRLLATHRLDEDPEQDTLAEPSETPRPISIAQAFNDYAGPFSSWLDEQADGLPGDAAIEVRFDQSGAPTFRLRPHPAPVASDDRLACEEKPKIPMTTIPKTSRRPHEKVGDHPSLVPQRVREERSTTTTIAELQAENQSLRAELERQRSRADEAEARIALVKDALGV
;
A
#
# COMPACT_ATOMS: atom_id res chain seq x y z
N MET A 1 14.12 -35.01 -8.14
CA MET A 1 12.67 -35.28 -8.07
C MET A 1 11.92 -33.99 -8.36
N SER A 2 11.50 -33.79 -9.61
CA SER A 2 10.77 -32.58 -10.03
C SER A 2 9.27 -32.78 -9.77
N ARG A 3 8.76 -32.25 -8.65
CA ARG A 3 7.31 -32.25 -8.38
C ARG A 3 6.63 -31.41 -9.45
N GLY A 4 5.73 -32.03 -10.21
CA GLY A 4 5.01 -31.40 -11.31
C GLY A 4 4.18 -30.22 -10.83
N LEU A 5 4.34 -29.07 -11.49
CA LEU A 5 3.43 -27.93 -11.34
C LEU A 5 2.02 -28.39 -11.72
N THR A 6 1.11 -28.38 -10.75
CA THR A 6 -0.32 -28.66 -10.94
C THR A 6 -0.95 -27.66 -11.90
N ARG A 7 -1.90 -28.14 -12.72
CA ARG A 7 -2.51 -27.42 -13.86
C ARG A 7 -3.13 -26.07 -13.50
N SER A 8 -3.64 -25.91 -12.27
CA SER A 8 -4.20 -24.65 -11.77
C SER A 8 -3.18 -23.52 -11.67
N ASN A 9 -1.88 -23.83 -11.59
CA ASN A 9 -0.83 -22.80 -11.49
C ASN A 9 -0.44 -22.20 -12.85
N ARG A 10 -0.91 -22.77 -13.98
CA ARG A 10 -0.59 -22.23 -15.31
C ARG A 10 -1.37 -20.96 -15.65
N GLN A 11 -2.59 -20.78 -15.13
CA GLN A 11 -3.43 -19.63 -15.50
C GLN A 11 -2.97 -18.30 -14.85
N ASN A 12 -2.24 -18.35 -13.73
CA ASN A 12 -1.65 -17.16 -13.08
C ASN A 12 -0.26 -16.75 -13.62
N THR A 13 0.24 -17.38 -14.69
CA THR A 13 1.63 -17.10 -15.15
C THR A 13 1.78 -15.85 -16.03
N THR A 14 0.69 -15.31 -16.56
CA THR A 14 0.73 -14.21 -17.53
C THR A 14 0.41 -12.85 -16.92
N ALA A 15 -0.57 -12.76 -16.01
CA ALA A 15 -0.93 -11.52 -15.34
C ALA A 15 -0.08 -11.27 -14.09
N PHE A 16 0.23 -10.00 -13.82
CA PHE A 16 0.77 -9.60 -12.52
C PHE A 16 -0.36 -9.63 -11.49
N GLY A 17 -0.10 -10.22 -10.32
CA GLY A 17 -1.09 -10.33 -9.26
C GLY A 17 -0.43 -10.45 -7.88
N ARG A 18 -1.25 -10.73 -6.88
CA ARG A 18 -0.76 -10.97 -5.52
C ARG A 18 -0.16 -12.37 -5.46
N ILE A 19 1.16 -12.45 -5.27
CA ILE A 19 1.87 -13.71 -5.03
C ILE A 19 1.70 -14.11 -3.57
N THR A 20 1.43 -15.38 -3.33
CA THR A 20 1.32 -15.96 -1.99
C THR A 20 2.50 -16.88 -1.68
N ASN A 21 2.62 -17.31 -0.41
CA ASN A 21 3.62 -18.30 -0.01
C ASN A 21 3.53 -19.61 -0.80
N HIS A 22 2.33 -20.02 -1.22
CA HIS A 22 2.11 -21.23 -1.99
C HIS A 22 2.74 -21.15 -3.41
N ASP A 23 2.77 -19.96 -4.00
CA ASP A 23 3.35 -19.74 -5.33
C ASP A 23 4.89 -19.78 -5.31
N LEU A 24 5.48 -19.63 -4.11
CA LEU A 24 6.91 -19.53 -3.90
C LEU A 24 7.56 -20.82 -3.39
N LEU A 25 6.86 -21.96 -3.42
CA LEU A 25 7.38 -23.26 -2.95
C LEU A 25 8.69 -23.71 -3.63
N GLY A 26 8.97 -23.21 -4.83
CA GLY A 26 10.20 -23.51 -5.59
C GLY A 26 11.36 -22.54 -5.35
N PHE A 27 11.20 -21.56 -4.46
CA PHE A 27 12.20 -20.54 -4.13
C PHE A 27 12.87 -20.89 -2.80
N ASP A 28 14.16 -20.59 -2.68
CA ASP A 28 14.85 -20.70 -1.40
C ASP A 28 14.36 -19.62 -0.40
N GLN A 29 14.75 -19.75 0.87
CA GLN A 29 14.27 -18.84 1.92
C GLN A 29 14.65 -17.39 1.62
N ALA A 30 15.89 -17.13 1.23
CA ALA A 30 16.38 -15.79 0.94
C ALA A 30 15.62 -15.11 -0.21
N ALA A 31 15.26 -15.86 -1.26
CA ALA A 31 14.44 -15.34 -2.34
C ALA A 31 12.99 -15.10 -1.89
N ARG A 32 12.42 -16.01 -1.08
CA ARG A 32 11.07 -15.87 -0.52
C ARG A 32 10.93 -14.62 0.32
N ASP A 33 11.84 -14.41 1.27
CA ASP A 33 11.80 -13.24 2.15
C ASP A 33 11.89 -11.93 1.35
N LEU A 34 12.76 -11.91 0.34
CA LEU A 34 12.93 -10.74 -0.54
C LEU A 34 11.64 -10.45 -1.34
N ILE A 35 10.99 -11.48 -1.86
CA ILE A 35 9.77 -11.36 -2.65
C ILE A 35 8.60 -10.91 -1.77
N LEU A 36 8.40 -11.56 -0.62
CA LEU A 36 7.32 -11.25 0.30
C LEU A 36 7.44 -9.85 0.88
N ASN A 37 8.66 -9.39 1.18
CA ASN A 37 8.89 -8.01 1.61
C ASN A 37 8.49 -7.01 0.51
N ALA A 38 8.88 -7.25 -0.75
CA ALA A 38 8.46 -6.37 -1.84
C ALA A 38 6.93 -6.34 -2.02
N ILE A 39 6.26 -7.49 -1.86
CA ILE A 39 4.79 -7.57 -1.93
C ILE A 39 4.13 -6.85 -0.76
N ALA A 40 4.69 -6.96 0.44
CA ALA A 40 4.21 -6.24 1.62
C ALA A 40 4.30 -4.70 1.42
N GLN A 41 5.22 -4.24 0.57
CA GLN A 41 5.35 -2.84 0.19
C GLN A 41 4.43 -2.43 -0.97
N GLY A 42 3.52 -3.30 -1.44
CA GLY A 42 2.57 -2.99 -2.51
C GLY A 42 2.99 -3.44 -3.91
N CYS A 43 4.14 -4.12 -4.06
CA CYS A 43 4.50 -4.68 -5.36
C CYS A 43 3.58 -5.86 -5.74
N THR A 44 3.25 -5.94 -7.03
CA THR A 44 2.61 -7.12 -7.62
C THR A 44 3.65 -8.00 -8.29
N GLY A 45 3.35 -9.28 -8.50
CA GLY A 45 4.30 -10.19 -9.10
C GLY A 45 3.69 -11.30 -9.93
N ARG A 46 4.54 -11.98 -10.69
CA ARG A 46 4.23 -13.25 -11.34
C ARG A 46 5.46 -14.16 -11.41
N VAL A 47 5.25 -15.47 -11.43
CA VAL A 47 6.33 -16.45 -11.64
C VAL A 47 6.41 -16.77 -13.14
N SER A 48 7.55 -16.44 -13.75
CA SER A 48 7.81 -16.72 -15.16
C SER A 48 7.97 -18.23 -15.42
N ALA A 49 7.83 -18.64 -16.69
CA ALA A 49 8.08 -20.01 -17.12
C ALA A 49 9.51 -20.50 -16.84
N LYS A 50 10.49 -19.57 -16.80
CA LYS A 50 11.89 -19.85 -16.42
C LYS A 50 12.07 -19.98 -14.90
N GLY A 51 11.00 -19.82 -14.13
CA GLY A 51 10.99 -19.95 -12.69
C GLY A 51 11.41 -18.72 -11.91
N HIS A 52 11.70 -17.59 -12.58
CA HIS A 52 12.00 -16.33 -11.89
C HIS A 52 10.70 -15.68 -11.42
N CYS A 53 10.73 -15.04 -10.26
CA CYS A 53 9.68 -14.14 -9.82
C CYS A 53 9.94 -12.76 -10.43
N ILE A 54 8.99 -12.24 -11.21
CA ILE A 54 9.04 -10.90 -11.76
C ILE A 54 8.10 -10.04 -10.93
N LEU A 55 8.65 -9.05 -10.26
CA LEU A 55 7.93 -8.07 -9.44
C LEU A 55 7.75 -6.78 -10.22
N ARG A 56 6.67 -6.06 -9.94
CA ARG A 56 6.31 -4.79 -10.54
C ARG A 56 5.77 -3.84 -9.47
N ASN A 57 6.28 -2.62 -9.44
CA ASN A 57 5.76 -1.55 -8.57
C ASN A 57 4.65 -0.74 -9.28
N ASN A 58 4.08 0.23 -8.57
CA ASN A 58 3.05 1.14 -9.11
C ASN A 58 3.57 2.03 -10.26
N THR A 59 4.86 2.39 -10.27
CA THR A 59 5.50 3.12 -11.37
C THR A 59 5.82 2.25 -12.59
N ALA A 60 5.35 1.00 -12.61
CA ALA A 60 5.54 0.01 -13.66
C ALA A 60 7.00 -0.43 -13.93
N GLU A 61 7.93 -0.06 -13.06
CA GLU A 61 9.26 -0.67 -13.04
C GLU A 61 9.17 -2.14 -12.64
N THR A 62 10.16 -2.93 -13.06
CA THR A 62 10.19 -4.36 -12.79
C THR A 62 11.53 -4.82 -12.25
N ALA A 63 11.48 -5.84 -11.40
CA ALA A 63 12.66 -6.54 -10.92
C ALA A 63 12.48 -8.04 -11.05
N SER A 64 13.57 -8.76 -11.33
CA SER A 64 13.56 -10.22 -11.45
C SER A 64 14.33 -10.85 -10.30
N VAL A 65 13.67 -11.74 -9.57
CA VAL A 65 14.27 -12.53 -8.48
C VAL A 65 14.42 -13.99 -8.93
N PRO A 66 15.65 -14.54 -8.94
CA PRO A 66 15.86 -15.95 -9.26
C PRO A 66 15.41 -16.86 -8.09
N ARG A 67 15.20 -18.15 -8.38
CA ARG A 67 14.79 -19.14 -7.36
C ARG A 67 15.81 -19.36 -6.25
N ASN A 68 17.10 -19.29 -6.59
CA ASN A 68 18.21 -19.52 -5.67
C ASN A 68 18.99 -18.21 -5.45
N MET A 69 18.88 -17.67 -4.25
CA MET A 69 19.54 -16.48 -3.74
C MET A 69 20.55 -16.79 -2.62
N THR A 70 20.57 -18.01 -2.10
CA THR A 70 21.42 -18.44 -0.97
C THR A 70 22.92 -18.36 -1.28
N ALA A 71 23.30 -18.60 -2.54
CA ALA A 71 24.68 -18.43 -2.96
C ALA A 71 25.01 -16.93 -3.18
N PRO A 72 26.15 -16.41 -2.69
CA PRO A 72 26.58 -15.02 -2.86
C PRO A 72 27.13 -14.75 -4.28
N ASN A 73 26.41 -15.21 -5.31
CA ASN A 73 26.75 -15.04 -6.71
C ASN A 73 26.36 -13.65 -7.23
N ARG A 74 26.88 -13.27 -8.40
CA ARG A 74 26.57 -11.98 -9.04
C ARG A 74 25.07 -11.80 -9.27
N ALA A 75 24.35 -12.89 -9.55
CA ALA A 75 22.91 -12.85 -9.79
C ALA A 75 22.12 -12.44 -8.53
N SER A 76 22.45 -12.97 -7.35
CA SER A 76 21.76 -12.62 -6.10
C SER A 76 22.07 -11.19 -5.67
N ARG A 77 23.30 -10.71 -5.86
CA ARG A 77 23.66 -9.29 -5.64
C ARG A 77 22.90 -8.37 -6.57
N ASN A 78 22.82 -8.71 -7.86
CA ASN A 78 22.07 -7.94 -8.84
C ASN A 78 20.57 -7.91 -8.52
N ALA A 79 19.98 -9.05 -8.14
CA ALA A 79 18.57 -9.13 -7.76
C ALA A 79 18.26 -8.26 -6.54
N LYS A 80 19.10 -8.31 -5.49
CA LYS A 80 18.97 -7.42 -4.32
C LYS A 80 19.06 -5.95 -4.71
N ALA A 81 20.01 -5.59 -5.58
CA ALA A 81 20.16 -4.21 -6.05
C ALA A 81 18.96 -3.76 -6.91
N GLN A 82 18.43 -4.63 -7.77
CA GLN A 82 17.24 -4.36 -8.57
C GLN A 82 16.01 -4.15 -7.69
N ILE A 83 15.79 -5.01 -6.68
CA ILE A 83 14.67 -4.85 -5.75
C ILE A 83 14.83 -3.58 -4.93
N ARG A 84 16.04 -3.26 -4.46
CA ARG A 84 16.27 -1.99 -3.76
C ARG A 84 15.92 -0.79 -4.63
N ARG A 85 16.29 -0.80 -5.92
CA ARG A 85 15.92 0.27 -6.86
C ARG A 85 14.41 0.31 -7.10
N LEU A 86 13.80 -0.85 -7.34
CA LEU A 86 12.35 -1.00 -7.53
C LEU A 86 11.58 -0.40 -6.35
N LEU A 87 12.04 -0.63 -5.12
CA LEU A 87 11.41 -0.11 -3.91
C LEU A 87 11.77 1.36 -3.65
N ALA A 88 12.92 1.85 -4.12
CA ALA A 88 13.25 3.28 -4.03
C ALA A 88 12.43 4.13 -5.02
N THR A 89 12.09 3.57 -6.18
CA THR A 89 11.20 4.19 -7.18
C THR A 89 9.74 3.85 -6.96
N HIS A 90 9.46 2.90 -6.06
CA HIS A 90 8.14 2.70 -5.49
C HIS A 90 7.83 3.94 -4.68
N ARG A 91 7.14 4.89 -5.32
CA ARG A 91 6.32 5.80 -4.56
C ARG A 91 5.37 4.87 -3.84
N LEU A 92 5.46 4.76 -2.51
CA LEU A 92 4.24 4.49 -1.80
C LEU A 92 3.32 5.56 -2.37
N ASP A 93 2.29 5.13 -3.09
CA ASP A 93 1.10 5.92 -3.15
C ASP A 93 0.77 6.13 -1.65
N GLU A 94 1.35 7.17 -1.04
CA GLU A 94 0.63 7.99 -0.09
C GLU A 94 -0.68 8.19 -0.81
N ASP A 95 -1.70 7.52 -0.30
CA ASP A 95 -2.93 7.16 -0.99
C ASP A 95 -3.29 8.21 -2.07
N PRO A 96 -3.66 7.83 -3.31
CA PRO A 96 -4.48 8.73 -4.13
C PRO A 96 -5.84 9.06 -3.47
N GLU A 97 -6.06 8.65 -2.22
CA GLU A 97 -7.10 9.11 -1.29
C GLU A 97 -6.54 9.66 0.07
N GLN A 98 -5.31 10.17 0.11
CA GLN A 98 -4.81 11.03 1.19
C GLN A 98 -4.79 12.51 0.78
N ASP A 99 -5.59 12.86 -0.22
CA ASP A 99 -6.11 14.22 -0.38
C ASP A 99 -7.23 14.46 0.65
N THR A 100 -6.85 14.34 1.92
CA THR A 100 -7.40 14.97 3.13
C THR A 100 -6.83 14.26 4.36
N LEU A 101 -5.54 14.47 4.63
CA LEU A 101 -5.22 14.99 5.96
C LEU A 101 -6.07 16.26 6.08
N ALA A 102 -7.28 16.08 6.60
CA ALA A 102 -8.06 17.17 7.10
C ALA A 102 -7.14 17.84 8.13
N GLU A 103 -6.55 18.98 7.75
CA GLU A 103 -6.57 20.11 8.66
C GLU A 103 -7.93 20.09 9.35
N PRO A 104 -8.01 20.34 10.67
CA PRO A 104 -9.27 20.35 11.40
C PRO A 104 -10.25 21.30 10.71
N SER A 105 -10.96 20.80 9.70
CA SER A 105 -11.90 21.55 8.93
C SER A 105 -13.15 21.42 9.76
N GLU A 106 -13.47 22.48 10.50
CA GLU A 106 -14.67 22.59 11.32
C GLU A 106 -15.96 22.35 10.50
N THR A 107 -15.85 22.33 9.17
CA THR A 107 -16.94 22.12 8.24
C THR A 107 -17.40 20.65 8.24
N PRO A 108 -18.66 20.38 8.68
CA PRO A 108 -19.23 19.04 8.63
C PRO A 108 -19.30 18.55 7.18
N ARG A 109 -18.80 17.34 6.93
CA ARG A 109 -18.84 16.70 5.62
C ARG A 109 -19.95 15.64 5.60
N PRO A 110 -20.91 15.71 4.66
CA PRO A 110 -21.91 14.67 4.54
C PRO A 110 -21.29 13.42 3.91
N ILE A 111 -21.45 12.28 4.57
CA ILE A 111 -21.06 10.96 4.07
C ILE A 111 -22.22 9.98 4.21
N SER A 112 -22.19 8.91 3.42
CA SER A 112 -23.16 7.81 3.54
C SER A 112 -22.80 6.86 4.68
N ILE A 113 -23.77 6.06 5.15
CA ILE A 113 -23.53 4.99 6.14
C ILE A 113 -22.46 4.00 5.63
N ALA A 114 -22.56 3.59 4.36
CA ALA A 114 -21.60 2.66 3.76
C ALA A 114 -20.18 3.23 3.74
N GLN A 115 -20.05 4.53 3.45
CA GLN A 115 -18.79 5.22 3.49
C GLN A 115 -18.26 5.35 4.93
N ALA A 116 -19.13 5.64 5.90
CA ALA A 116 -18.73 5.70 7.30
C ALA A 116 -18.18 4.37 7.84
N PHE A 117 -18.77 3.24 7.43
CA PHE A 117 -18.26 1.92 7.75
C PHE A 117 -16.91 1.60 7.09
N ASN A 118 -16.71 2.03 5.85
CA ASN A 118 -15.46 1.77 5.13
C ASN A 118 -14.30 2.63 5.68
N ASP A 119 -14.57 3.92 5.89
CA ASP A 119 -13.54 4.92 6.20
C ASP A 119 -13.25 4.99 7.72
N TYR A 120 -14.26 4.69 8.56
CA TYR A 120 -14.19 4.89 10.02
C TYR A 120 -14.77 3.71 10.82
N ALA A 121 -14.56 2.48 10.34
CA ALA A 121 -15.19 1.25 10.84
C ALA A 121 -15.32 1.15 12.37
N GLY A 122 -14.23 1.36 13.12
CA GLY A 122 -14.23 1.27 14.59
C GLY A 122 -15.05 2.38 15.26
N PRO A 123 -14.64 3.66 15.13
CA PRO A 123 -15.36 4.78 15.73
C PRO A 123 -16.83 4.89 15.31
N PHE A 124 -17.13 4.59 14.04
CA PHE A 124 -18.49 4.63 13.53
C PHE A 124 -19.37 3.52 14.13
N SER A 125 -18.85 2.30 14.29
CA SER A 125 -19.60 1.20 14.91
C SER A 125 -19.95 1.53 16.36
N SER A 126 -19.01 2.07 17.14
CA SER A 126 -19.28 2.50 18.52
C SER A 126 -20.36 3.58 18.59
N TRP A 127 -20.30 4.58 17.72
CA TRP A 127 -21.33 5.63 17.65
C TRP A 127 -22.70 5.10 17.20
N LEU A 128 -22.72 4.13 16.28
CA LEU A 128 -23.94 3.50 15.79
C LEU A 128 -24.60 2.64 16.86
N ASP A 129 -23.81 1.89 17.64
CA ASP A 129 -24.29 1.08 18.77
C ASP A 129 -24.94 1.95 19.88
N GLU A 130 -24.52 3.21 20.00
CA GLU A 130 -25.15 4.20 20.89
C GLU A 130 -26.48 4.76 20.36
N GLN A 131 -26.82 4.55 19.07
CA GLN A 131 -28.10 4.97 18.50
C GLN A 131 -29.20 3.94 18.79
N ALA A 132 -30.03 4.22 19.80
CA ALA A 132 -31.05 3.31 20.31
C ALA A 132 -32.10 2.85 19.27
N ASP A 133 -32.39 3.66 18.26
CA ASP A 133 -33.51 3.42 17.33
C ASP A 133 -33.09 2.90 15.94
N GLY A 134 -31.81 2.60 15.74
CA GLY A 134 -31.27 2.22 14.44
C GLY A 134 -31.34 3.37 13.42
N LEU A 135 -30.61 3.24 12.31
CA LEU A 135 -30.57 4.27 11.27
C LEU A 135 -31.45 3.90 10.06
N PRO A 136 -32.18 4.86 9.48
CA PRO A 136 -32.79 4.69 8.16
C PRO A 136 -31.69 4.38 7.13
N GLY A 137 -31.95 3.45 6.21
CA GLY A 137 -30.96 3.04 5.21
C GLY A 137 -30.51 4.14 4.25
N ASP A 138 -31.28 5.22 4.14
CA ASP A 138 -31.02 6.42 3.34
C ASP A 138 -30.54 7.63 4.17
N ALA A 139 -30.25 7.42 5.45
CA ALA A 139 -29.84 8.52 6.31
C ALA A 139 -28.46 9.06 5.93
N ALA A 140 -28.37 10.38 5.81
CA ALA A 140 -27.11 11.09 5.63
C ALA A 140 -26.47 11.36 6.99
N ILE A 141 -25.18 11.03 7.12
CA ILE A 141 -24.40 11.25 8.33
C ILE A 141 -23.42 12.39 8.06
N GLU A 142 -23.29 13.31 9.00
CA GLU A 142 -22.25 14.32 8.98
C GLU A 142 -21.07 13.84 9.84
N VAL A 143 -19.87 13.87 9.26
CA VAL A 143 -18.61 13.63 9.98
C VAL A 143 -17.90 14.94 10.26
N ARG A 144 -17.42 15.08 11.50
CA ARG A 144 -16.55 16.16 11.96
C ARG A 144 -15.35 15.56 12.66
N PHE A 145 -14.22 16.25 12.65
CA PHE A 145 -13.04 15.85 13.41
C PHE A 145 -12.90 16.74 14.64
N ASP A 146 -12.64 16.12 15.78
CA ASP A 146 -12.34 16.86 17.01
C ASP A 146 -10.89 17.38 17.01
N GLN A 147 -10.49 18.09 18.07
CA GLN A 147 -9.14 18.65 18.19
C GLN A 147 -8.02 17.58 18.27
N SER A 148 -8.39 16.32 18.53
CA SER A 148 -7.47 15.18 18.53
C SER A 148 -7.39 14.47 17.18
N GLY A 149 -8.22 14.88 16.21
CA GLY A 149 -8.38 14.23 14.92
C GLY A 149 -9.31 13.02 14.94
N ALA A 150 -10.07 12.79 16.02
CA ALA A 150 -11.03 11.69 16.09
C ALA A 150 -12.34 12.05 15.38
N PRO A 151 -12.93 11.13 14.59
CA PRO A 151 -14.18 11.39 13.89
C PRO A 151 -15.37 11.34 14.86
N THR A 152 -16.19 12.39 14.83
CA THR A 152 -17.48 12.52 15.51
C THR A 152 -18.60 12.52 14.47
N PHE A 153 -19.64 11.74 14.71
CA PHE A 153 -20.74 11.55 13.77
C PHE A 153 -22.03 12.22 14.26
N ARG A 154 -22.82 12.77 13.34
CA ARG A 154 -24.16 13.31 13.64
C ARG A 154 -25.14 12.93 12.54
N LEU A 155 -26.32 12.47 12.92
CA LEU A 155 -27.40 12.22 11.96
C LEU A 155 -27.93 13.56 11.42
N ARG A 156 -28.00 13.68 10.09
CA ARG A 156 -28.66 14.84 9.48
C ARG A 156 -30.18 14.63 9.53
N PRO A 157 -30.97 15.58 10.06
CA PRO A 157 -32.41 15.49 9.97
C PRO A 157 -32.83 15.49 8.49
N HIS A 158 -33.63 14.51 8.08
CA HIS A 158 -34.18 14.44 6.73
C HIS A 158 -35.01 15.72 6.48
N PRO A 159 -34.79 16.46 5.39
CA PRO A 159 -35.69 17.57 5.04
C PRO A 159 -37.08 16.98 4.82
N ALA A 160 -38.10 17.54 5.50
CA ALA A 160 -39.47 17.08 5.38
C ALA A 160 -39.88 16.97 3.89
N PRO A 161 -40.66 15.93 3.50
CA PRO A 161 -41.08 15.76 2.12
C PRO A 161 -41.82 17.01 1.67
N VAL A 162 -41.20 17.74 0.74
CA VAL A 162 -41.84 18.85 0.06
C VAL A 162 -43.00 18.23 -0.71
N ALA A 163 -44.22 18.64 -0.34
CA ALA A 163 -45.44 18.19 -0.99
C ALA A 163 -45.28 18.31 -2.50
N SER A 164 -45.55 17.21 -3.19
CA SER A 164 -45.67 17.16 -4.64
C SER A 164 -46.68 18.21 -5.08
N ASP A 165 -46.22 19.26 -5.75
CA ASP A 165 -47.10 20.10 -6.55
C ASP A 165 -46.76 19.88 -8.02
N ASP A 166 -47.73 19.28 -8.66
CA ASP A 166 -47.76 18.81 -10.03
C ASP A 166 -48.05 20.03 -10.92
N ARG A 167 -47.08 20.49 -11.71
CA ARG A 167 -47.35 21.38 -12.85
C ARG A 167 -46.19 21.49 -13.85
N LEU A 168 -46.34 20.71 -14.93
CA LEU A 168 -46.12 21.08 -16.34
C LEU A 168 -45.17 22.26 -16.64
N ALA A 169 -44.11 22.02 -17.41
CA ALA A 169 -44.03 22.45 -18.81
C ALA A 169 -42.60 22.43 -19.40
N CYS A 170 -42.56 21.92 -20.63
CA CYS A 170 -41.71 22.32 -21.76
C CYS A 170 -40.25 21.82 -21.87
N GLU A 171 -40.05 21.21 -23.04
CA GLU A 171 -38.83 20.82 -23.71
C GLU A 171 -37.73 21.90 -23.73
N GLU A 172 -36.46 21.49 -23.67
CA GLU A 172 -35.48 21.95 -24.66
C GLU A 172 -34.27 21.01 -24.75
N LYS A 173 -34.02 20.46 -25.95
CA LYS A 173 -32.80 19.74 -26.34
C LYS A 173 -31.65 20.74 -26.56
N PRO A 174 -30.44 20.50 -26.03
CA PRO A 174 -29.24 21.10 -26.60
C PRO A 174 -28.53 20.16 -27.57
N LYS A 175 -28.27 20.70 -28.75
CA LYS A 175 -27.56 20.13 -29.91
C LYS A 175 -26.12 19.77 -29.57
N ILE A 176 -25.69 18.59 -30.03
CA ILE A 176 -24.29 18.16 -30.12
C ILE A 176 -23.67 18.80 -31.37
N PRO A 177 -22.58 19.59 -31.27
CA PRO A 177 -21.79 19.93 -32.44
C PRO A 177 -20.77 18.83 -32.76
N MET A 178 -20.97 18.18 -33.91
CA MET A 178 -19.95 17.49 -34.71
C MET A 178 -18.84 18.44 -35.12
N THR A 179 -17.56 18.11 -34.85
CA THR A 179 -16.44 18.57 -35.71
C THR A 179 -15.29 17.56 -35.73
N THR A 180 -15.29 16.77 -36.81
CA THR A 180 -14.19 16.30 -37.67
C THR A 180 -12.72 16.22 -37.19
N ILE A 181 -12.20 15.01 -37.39
CA ILE A 181 -10.80 14.58 -37.62
C ILE A 181 -10.10 15.41 -38.72
N PRO A 182 -8.77 15.59 -38.63
CA PRO A 182 -7.95 15.41 -39.83
C PRO A 182 -6.78 14.42 -39.64
N LYS A 183 -6.65 13.53 -40.60
CA LYS A 183 -5.45 12.70 -40.86
C LYS A 183 -4.50 13.44 -41.82
N THR A 184 -3.24 13.00 -41.75
CA THR A 184 -2.15 13.11 -42.73
C THR A 184 -1.17 14.28 -42.55
N SER A 185 0.11 13.97 -42.30
CA SER A 185 1.16 14.12 -43.32
C SER A 185 2.48 13.51 -42.86
N ARG A 186 3.36 13.26 -43.81
CA ARG A 186 4.45 12.27 -43.86
C ARG A 186 5.78 12.77 -43.26
N ARG A 187 6.64 11.81 -42.87
CA ARG A 187 8.11 11.96 -42.64
C ARG A 187 8.82 12.42 -43.93
N PRO A 188 10.05 13.01 -43.88
CA PRO A 188 11.28 12.20 -43.81
C PRO A 188 12.50 12.80 -43.03
N HIS A 189 13.38 11.88 -42.61
CA HIS A 189 14.84 11.92 -42.41
C HIS A 189 15.62 13.24 -42.21
N GLU A 190 16.45 13.30 -41.16
CA GLU A 190 17.86 13.71 -41.30
C GLU A 190 18.76 13.22 -40.14
N LYS A 191 20.06 13.19 -40.43
CA LYS A 191 21.13 12.40 -39.82
C LYS A 191 22.02 13.29 -38.93
N VAL A 192 22.64 12.63 -37.94
CA VAL A 192 24.01 12.83 -37.42
C VAL A 192 24.34 14.13 -36.67
N GLY A 193 24.83 13.95 -35.44
CA GLY A 193 25.59 14.94 -34.68
C GLY A 193 26.19 14.30 -33.44
N ASP A 194 27.42 13.80 -33.56
CA ASP A 194 28.30 13.46 -32.44
C ASP A 194 28.45 14.66 -31.50
N HIS A 195 28.18 14.47 -30.20
CA HIS A 195 28.75 15.31 -29.15
C HIS A 195 29.21 14.47 -27.95
N PRO A 196 30.40 14.76 -27.40
CA PRO A 196 31.08 13.91 -26.44
C PRO A 196 30.57 14.07 -25.00
N SER A 197 30.58 12.95 -24.28
CA SER A 197 30.89 12.81 -22.85
C SER A 197 30.66 14.04 -21.95
N LEU A 198 29.47 14.12 -21.35
CA LEU A 198 29.25 14.83 -20.08
C LEU A 198 29.11 13.80 -18.97
N VAL A 199 30.21 13.60 -18.24
CA VAL A 199 30.24 12.94 -16.94
C VAL A 199 29.22 13.65 -16.03
N PRO A 200 28.26 12.96 -15.40
CA PRO A 200 27.37 13.62 -14.45
C PRO A 200 28.15 14.00 -13.19
N GLN A 201 28.56 15.26 -13.14
CA GLN A 201 29.08 15.95 -11.95
C GLN A 201 27.91 16.27 -10.98
N ARG A 202 27.00 15.31 -10.77
CA ARG A 202 25.86 15.36 -9.83
C ARG A 202 26.04 14.36 -8.68
N VAL A 203 27.26 14.26 -8.15
CA VAL A 203 27.58 13.39 -7.00
C VAL A 203 28.03 14.20 -5.77
N ARG A 204 27.74 15.51 -5.72
CA ARG A 204 28.21 16.35 -4.61
C ARG A 204 27.17 17.05 -3.73
N GLU A 205 25.88 16.90 -4.00
CA GLU A 205 24.84 17.62 -3.23
C GLU A 205 23.88 16.75 -2.41
N GLU A 206 23.94 15.41 -2.50
CA GLU A 206 23.06 14.51 -1.71
C GLU A 206 23.72 13.93 -0.43
N ARG A 207 24.68 14.63 0.17
CA ARG A 207 25.38 14.17 1.40
C ARG A 207 25.03 14.92 2.68
N SER A 208 23.92 15.65 2.72
CA SER A 208 23.49 16.39 3.91
C SER A 208 22.66 15.59 4.92
N THR A 209 22.42 14.30 4.73
CA THR A 209 21.88 13.40 5.77
C THR A 209 22.73 12.13 5.89
N THR A 210 24.05 12.31 5.94
CA THR A 210 24.95 11.20 6.27
C THR A 210 24.91 10.98 7.79
N THR A 211 23.81 10.39 8.30
CA THR A 211 23.81 9.75 9.63
C THR A 211 25.03 8.84 9.66
N THR A 212 25.96 9.11 10.57
CA THR A 212 27.25 8.44 10.52
C THR A 212 27.05 6.95 10.80
N ILE A 213 27.87 6.09 10.20
CA ILE A 213 27.83 4.63 10.48
C ILE A 213 27.93 4.37 11.99
N ALA A 214 28.64 5.24 12.71
CA ALA A 214 28.77 5.21 14.16
C ALA A 214 27.43 5.46 14.90
N GLU A 215 26.62 6.41 14.45
CA GLU A 215 25.29 6.67 15.03
C GLU A 215 24.36 5.48 14.86
N LEU A 216 24.31 4.89 13.66
CA LEU A 216 23.51 3.68 13.41
C LEU A 216 24.00 2.49 14.24
N GLN A 217 25.31 2.39 14.48
CA GLN A 217 25.87 1.34 15.36
C GLN A 217 25.49 1.56 16.82
N ALA A 218 25.52 2.81 17.31
CA ALA A 218 25.11 3.16 18.65
C ALA A 218 23.61 2.88 18.87
N GLU A 219 22.77 3.25 17.91
CA GLU A 219 21.33 2.96 17.95
C GLU A 219 21.05 1.45 17.97
N ASN A 220 21.74 0.67 17.12
CA ASN A 220 21.61 -0.78 17.11
C ASN A 220 22.04 -1.42 18.44
N GLN A 221 23.07 -0.90 19.09
CA GLN A 221 23.50 -1.37 20.42
C GLN A 221 22.45 -1.03 21.49
N SER A 222 21.91 0.18 21.46
CA SER A 222 20.84 0.62 22.36
C SER A 222 19.59 -0.25 22.24
N LEU A 223 19.13 -0.49 21.00
CA LEU A 223 17.96 -1.33 20.74
C LEU A 223 18.16 -2.78 21.19
N ARG A 224 19.38 -3.33 21.03
CA ARG A 224 19.70 -4.68 21.54
C ARG A 224 19.68 -4.74 23.05
N ALA A 225 20.22 -3.74 23.74
CA ALA A 225 20.17 -3.66 25.19
C ALA A 225 18.72 -3.56 25.70
N GLU A 226 17.87 -2.81 25.01
CA GLU A 226 16.45 -2.68 25.38
C GLU A 226 15.67 -3.99 25.15
N LEU A 227 15.91 -4.68 24.04
CA LEU A 227 15.32 -6.00 23.80
C LEU A 227 15.71 -7.02 24.88
N GLU A 228 16.96 -6.99 25.34
CA GLU A 228 17.43 -7.87 26.42
C GLU A 228 16.73 -7.57 27.76
N ARG A 229 16.52 -6.29 28.08
CA ARG A 229 15.74 -5.89 29.26
C ARG A 229 14.30 -6.36 29.18
N GLN A 230 13.67 -6.25 28.01
CA GLN A 230 12.30 -6.71 27.81
C GLN A 230 12.19 -8.23 27.95
N ARG A 231 13.15 -8.99 27.43
CA ARG A 231 13.22 -10.44 27.64
C ARG A 231 13.36 -10.79 29.12
N SER A 232 14.29 -10.14 29.83
CA SER A 232 14.46 -10.39 31.26
C SER A 232 13.18 -10.10 32.06
N ARG A 233 12.44 -9.03 31.71
CA ARG A 233 11.13 -8.74 32.33
C ARG A 233 10.08 -9.79 32.01
N ALA A 234 10.07 -10.30 30.78
CA ALA A 234 9.16 -11.37 30.38
C ALA A 234 9.47 -12.67 31.14
N ASP A 235 10.74 -13.06 31.22
CA ASP A 235 11.19 -14.23 31.97
C ASP A 235 10.85 -14.10 33.48
N GLU A 236 11.01 -12.91 34.05
CA GLU A 236 10.61 -12.63 35.43
C GLU A 236 9.09 -12.73 35.62
N ALA A 237 8.30 -12.21 34.68
CA ALA A 237 6.85 -12.34 34.71
C ALA A 237 6.41 -13.82 34.58
N GLU A 238 7.03 -14.58 33.70
CA GLU A 238 6.79 -16.03 33.56
C GLU A 238 7.15 -16.79 34.84
N ALA A 239 8.28 -16.47 35.47
CA ALA A 239 8.67 -17.06 36.75
C ALA A 239 7.65 -16.74 37.86
N ARG A 240 7.14 -15.50 37.91
CA ARG A 240 6.07 -15.11 38.86
C ARG A 240 4.78 -15.87 38.58
N ILE A 241 4.39 -16.02 37.32
CA ILE A 241 3.21 -16.81 36.93
C ILE A 241 3.37 -18.27 37.35
N ALA A 242 4.55 -18.85 37.15
CA ALA A 242 4.85 -20.23 37.56
C ALA A 242 4.70 -20.42 39.07
N LEU A 243 5.23 -19.48 39.89
CA LEU A 243 5.07 -19.51 41.34
C LEU A 243 3.60 -19.39 41.78
N VAL A 244 2.83 -18.53 41.12
CA VAL A 244 1.39 -18.39 41.42
C VAL A 244 0.63 -19.66 41.06
N LYS A 245 0.95 -20.30 39.92
CA LYS A 245 0.34 -21.59 39.54
C LYS A 245 0.63 -22.70 40.55
N ASP A 246 1.88 -22.81 40.99
CA ASP A 246 2.29 -23.76 42.02
C ASP A 246 1.54 -23.52 43.35
N ALA A 247 1.41 -22.25 43.77
CA ALA A 247 0.65 -21.88 44.96
C ALA A 247 -0.86 -22.18 44.85
N LEU A 248 -1.41 -22.13 43.64
CA LEU A 248 -2.82 -22.45 43.37
C LEU A 248 -3.07 -23.94 43.12
N GLY A 249 -2.00 -24.75 43.01
CA GLY A 249 -2.10 -26.19 42.71
C GLY A 249 -2.66 -26.50 41.32
N VAL A 250 -2.42 -25.61 40.35
CA VAL A 250 -2.86 -25.73 38.93
C VAL A 250 -1.69 -26.00 38.00
#